data_AF-A0A6P1YDC9-F1
#
_entry.id   AF-A0A6P1YDC9-F1
#
_cell.length_a   1.000
_cell.length_b   1.000
_cell.length_c   1.000
_cell.angle_alpha   90.00
_cell.angle_beta   90.00
_cell.angle_gamma   90.00
#
_symmetry.space_group_name_H-M   'P 1'
#
loop_
_entity.id
_entity.type
_entity.pdbx_description
1 polymer ?
#
loop_
_entity_poly.entity_id
_entity_poly.type
_entity_poly.pdbx_seq_one_letter_code
_entity_poly.pdbx_strand_id
1 'polypeptide(L)'
;MIANILYYLIKIFLWGLALFLSIIPGMIAGYIGETLLGGIGYWIGFVIGILIFLVYMKPLLAFDDDKPLEKEYYQQSYGTSLFSFLVGIWLGRKFFGKDD
;
A
#
# COMPACT_ATOMS: atom_id res chain seq x y z
N MET A 1 -31.31 -0.36 -2.57
CA MET A 1 -30.96 0.37 -1.33
C MET A 1 -29.91 -0.38 -0.49
N ILE A 2 -30.18 -1.62 -0.05
CA ILE A 2 -29.23 -2.44 0.73
C ILE A 2 -27.92 -2.72 -0.03
N ALA A 3 -27.99 -3.03 -1.33
CA ALA A 3 -26.79 -3.25 -2.16
C ALA A 3 -25.86 -2.03 -2.21
N ASN A 4 -26.41 -0.81 -2.27
CA ASN A 4 -25.62 0.43 -2.25
C ASN A 4 -24.96 0.63 -0.90
N ILE A 5 -25.67 0.36 0.20
CA ILE A 5 -25.13 0.46 1.56
C ILE A 5 -23.96 -0.53 1.73
N LEU A 6 -24.13 -1.78 1.31
CA LEU A 6 -23.08 -2.80 1.36
C LEU A 6 -21.87 -2.41 0.50
N TYR A 7 -22.10 -1.88 -0.69
CA TYR A 7 -21.05 -1.37 -1.58
C TYR A 7 -20.21 -0.29 -0.91
N TYR A 8 -20.85 0.73 -0.30
CA TYR A 8 -20.12 1.78 0.43
C TYR A 8 -19.39 1.22 1.65
N LEU A 9 -19.97 0.26 2.36
CA LEU A 9 -19.34 -0.36 3.53
C LEU A 9 -18.04 -1.10 3.15
N ILE A 10 -18.09 -1.89 2.07
CA ILE A 10 -16.93 -2.60 1.53
C ILE A 10 -15.88 -1.60 1.02
N LYS A 11 -16.32 -0.53 0.34
CA LYS A 11 -15.41 0.51 -0.16
C LYS A 11 -14.68 1.21 0.98
N ILE A 12 -15.39 1.62 2.04
CA ILE A 12 -14.79 2.23 3.24
C ILE A 12 -13.83 1.25 3.92
N PHE A 13 -14.22 -0.01 4.04
CA PHE A 13 -13.36 -1.05 4.62
C PHE A 13 -12.05 -1.23 3.84
N LEU A 14 -12.12 -1.31 2.50
CA LEU A 14 -10.95 -1.45 1.64
C LEU A 14 -10.03 -0.23 1.67
N TRP A 15 -10.59 0.99 1.71
CA TRP A 15 -9.81 2.21 1.90
C TRP A 15 -9.14 2.27 3.28
N GLY A 16 -9.85 1.84 4.33
CA GLY A 16 -9.29 1.73 5.68
C GLY A 16 -8.14 0.71 5.73
N LEU A 17 -8.31 -0.44 5.08
CA LEU A 17 -7.27 -1.45 4.96
C LEU A 17 -6.06 -0.93 4.18
N ALA A 18 -6.27 -0.21 3.10
CA ALA A 18 -5.19 0.40 2.32
C ALA A 18 -4.42 1.45 3.13
N LEU A 19 -5.11 2.29 3.91
CA LEU A 19 -4.46 3.23 4.83
C LEU A 19 -3.64 2.48 5.89
N PHE A 20 -4.17 1.42 6.46
CA PHE A 20 -3.43 0.61 7.42
C PHE A 20 -2.17 -0.02 6.81
N LEU A 21 -2.27 -0.58 5.60
CA LEU A 21 -1.13 -1.15 4.88
C LEU A 21 -0.10 -0.10 4.43
N SER A 22 -0.54 1.14 4.18
CA SER A 22 0.32 2.25 3.76
C SER A 22 1.37 2.65 4.80
N ILE A 23 1.18 2.26 6.06
CA ILE A 23 2.12 2.51 7.14
C ILE A 23 3.47 1.85 6.85
N ILE A 24 3.48 0.66 6.25
CA ILE A 24 4.72 -0.08 5.93
C ILE A 24 5.62 0.67 4.93
N PRO A 25 5.15 1.03 3.71
CA PRO A 25 5.94 1.82 2.78
C PRO A 25 6.23 3.23 3.31
N GLY A 26 5.32 3.80 4.11
CA GLY A 26 5.58 5.02 4.87
C GLY A 26 6.82 4.87 5.75
N MET A 27 6.88 3.86 6.62
CA MET A 27 8.02 3.65 7.52
C MET A 27 9.33 3.42 6.75
N ILE A 28 9.29 2.69 5.63
CA ILE A 28 10.48 2.46 4.79
C ILE A 28 10.98 3.78 4.20
N ALA A 29 10.10 4.56 3.59
CA ALA A 29 10.45 5.86 3.01
C ALA A 29 10.88 6.87 4.08
N GLY A 30 10.25 6.83 5.26
CA GLY A 30 10.64 7.61 6.43
C GLY A 30 12.05 7.28 6.89
N TYR A 31 12.39 6.00 7.04
CA TYR A 31 13.75 5.59 7.43
C TYR A 31 14.81 6.07 6.43
N ILE A 32 14.53 6.00 5.13
CA ILE A 32 15.39 6.56 4.09
C ILE A 32 15.53 8.09 4.26
N GLY A 33 14.42 8.79 4.50
CA GLY A 33 14.41 10.22 4.75
C GLY A 33 15.17 10.62 6.01
N GLU A 34 15.09 9.82 7.08
CA GLU A 34 15.83 10.03 8.33
C GLU A 34 17.33 10.03 8.10
N THR A 35 17.79 9.15 7.21
CA THR A 35 19.21 9.01 6.89
C THR A 35 19.76 10.26 6.18
N LEU A 36 18.90 11.02 5.50
CA LEU A 36 19.28 12.20 4.72
C LEU A 36 19.12 13.52 5.49
N LEU A 37 18.04 13.65 6.27
CA LEU A 37 17.62 14.92 6.87
C LEU A 37 17.36 14.81 8.39
N GLY A 38 17.75 13.70 9.02
CA GLY A 38 17.52 13.44 10.44
C GLY A 38 16.03 13.26 10.77
N GLY A 39 15.65 13.47 12.04
CA GLY A 39 14.29 13.18 12.51
C GLY A 39 13.15 13.89 11.76
N ILE A 40 13.41 15.06 11.15
CA ILE A 40 12.42 15.74 10.29
C ILE A 40 12.28 15.03 8.94
N GLY A 41 13.39 14.52 8.41
CA GLY A 41 13.42 13.67 7.21
C GLY A 41 12.57 12.42 7.33
N TYR A 42 12.53 11.83 8.54
CA TYR A 42 11.67 10.68 8.81
C TYR A 42 10.20 11.00 8.52
N TRP A 43 9.68 12.07 9.10
CA TRP A 43 8.27 12.44 8.95
C TRP A 43 7.93 12.82 7.50
N ILE A 44 8.82 13.54 6.82
CA ILE A 44 8.63 13.90 5.41
C ILE A 44 8.62 12.64 4.54
N GLY A 45 9.60 11.75 4.70
CA GLY A 45 9.67 10.48 3.98
C GLY A 45 8.46 9.58 4.28
N PHE A 46 8.00 9.56 5.53
CA PHE A 46 6.84 8.79 5.96
C PHE A 46 5.56 9.21 5.25
N VAL A 47 5.27 10.51 5.22
CA VAL A 47 4.10 11.06 4.52
C VAL A 47 4.20 10.79 3.02
N ILE A 48 5.36 10.97 2.42
CA ILE A 48 5.58 10.71 0.98
C ILE A 48 5.36 9.22 0.66
N GLY A 49 5.88 8.30 1.48
CA GLY A 49 5.72 6.86 1.28
C GLY A 49 4.25 6.42 1.35
N ILE A 50 3.48 6.98 2.30
CA ILE A 50 2.03 6.75 2.38
C ILE A 50 1.34 7.28 1.13
N LEU A 51 1.65 8.51 0.70
CA LEU A 51 1.01 9.12 -0.47
C LEU A 51 1.27 8.33 -1.75
N ILE A 52 2.50 7.90 -1.99
CA ILE A 52 2.87 7.07 -3.15
C ILE A 52 2.05 5.77 -3.13
N PHE A 53 2.00 5.08 -1.98
CA PHE A 53 1.22 3.85 -1.86
C PHE A 53 -0.27 4.07 -2.14
N LEU A 54 -0.87 5.13 -1.60
CA LEU A 54 -2.28 5.46 -1.83
C LEU A 54 -2.56 5.80 -3.30
N VAL A 55 -1.64 6.49 -4.00
CA VAL A 55 -1.77 6.77 -5.43
C VAL A 55 -1.76 5.47 -6.25
N TYR A 56 -0.88 4.53 -5.92
CA TYR A 56 -0.84 3.22 -6.56
C TYR A 56 -2.06 2.35 -6.23
N MET A 57 -2.66 2.52 -5.05
CA MET A 57 -3.86 1.77 -4.65
C MET A 57 -5.16 2.37 -5.15
N LYS A 58 -5.18 3.67 -5.48
CA LYS A 58 -6.34 4.35 -6.03
C LYS A 58 -7.03 3.60 -7.20
N PRO A 59 -6.34 3.10 -8.24
CA PRO A 59 -6.99 2.36 -9.32
C PRO A 59 -7.57 1.00 -8.89
N LEU A 60 -7.02 0.38 -7.84
CA LEU A 60 -7.47 -0.92 -7.34
C LEU A 60 -8.65 -0.78 -6.35
N LEU A 61 -8.79 0.38 -5.73
CA LEU A 61 -9.87 0.73 -4.78
C LEU A 61 -10.99 1.54 -5.43
N ALA A 62 -10.72 2.13 -6.59
CA ALA A 62 -11.72 2.72 -7.46
C ALA A 62 -12.44 1.59 -8.21
N PHE A 63 -13.49 1.07 -7.58
CA PHE A 63 -14.58 0.44 -8.32
C PHE A 63 -15.23 1.55 -9.15
N ASP A 64 -14.64 1.88 -10.29
CA ASP A 64 -15.24 2.79 -11.27
C ASP A 64 -16.45 2.07 -11.87
N ASP A 65 -17.65 2.59 -11.60
CA ASP A 65 -18.85 2.22 -12.35
C ASP A 65 -18.77 2.66 -13.83
N ASP A 66 -17.76 3.48 -14.20
CA ASP A 66 -17.77 4.25 -15.45
C ASP A 66 -16.47 4.18 -16.28
N LYS A 67 -15.69 3.10 -16.22
CA LYS A 67 -14.55 2.94 -17.14
C LYS A 67 -14.75 1.81 -18.16
N PRO A 68 -14.83 2.12 -19.48
CA PRO A 68 -14.75 1.08 -20.48
C PRO A 68 -13.42 0.35 -20.34
N LEU A 69 -13.52 -0.99 -20.35
CA LEU A 69 -12.43 -1.98 -20.33
C LEU A 69 -11.52 -1.88 -21.57
N GLU A 70 -10.93 -0.71 -21.85
CA GLU A 70 -10.14 -0.48 -23.07
C GLU A 70 -8.68 -0.09 -22.83
N LYS A 71 -8.18 -0.21 -21.60
CA LYS A 71 -6.74 -0.02 -21.31
C LYS A 71 -6.11 -1.19 -20.57
N GLU A 72 -6.54 -2.41 -20.89
CA GLU A 72 -6.04 -3.64 -20.26
C GLU A 72 -4.79 -4.25 -20.91
N TYR A 73 -4.15 -3.65 -21.93
CA TYR A 73 -3.15 -4.40 -22.73
C TYR A 73 -1.72 -3.85 -22.88
N TYR A 74 -1.33 -2.79 -22.17
CA TYR A 74 0.10 -2.41 -22.16
C TYR A 74 0.62 -2.13 -20.75
N GLN A 75 1.50 -3.03 -20.31
CA GLN A 75 2.38 -2.93 -19.14
C GLN A 75 1.76 -3.11 -17.75
N GLN A 76 1.56 -4.36 -17.30
CA GLN A 76 2.14 -4.80 -16.01
C GLN A 76 2.18 -6.32 -15.86
N SER A 77 2.99 -7.01 -16.67
CA SER A 77 3.49 -8.35 -16.29
C SER A 77 4.56 -8.17 -15.20
N TYR A 78 4.14 -7.88 -13.97
CA TYR A 78 4.95 -8.16 -12.80
C TYR A 78 4.32 -9.40 -12.16
N GLY A 79 4.80 -10.56 -12.61
CA GLY A 79 4.56 -11.81 -11.91
C GLY A 79 4.91 -11.59 -10.44
N THR A 80 3.88 -11.58 -9.60
CA THR A 80 4.02 -11.53 -8.15
C THR A 80 4.60 -12.88 -7.76
N SER A 81 5.93 -12.99 -7.90
CA SER A 81 6.67 -14.19 -7.61
C SER A 81 6.45 -14.52 -6.13
N LEU A 82 6.17 -15.78 -5.84
CA LEU A 82 6.18 -16.38 -4.50
C LEU A 82 7.40 -15.93 -3.67
N PHE A 83 8.50 -15.59 -4.35
CA PHE A 83 9.69 -14.99 -3.79
C PHE A 83 9.45 -13.65 -3.07
N SER A 84 8.68 -12.72 -3.66
CA SER A 84 8.36 -11.42 -3.05
C SER A 84 7.57 -11.58 -1.76
N PHE A 85 6.67 -12.55 -1.73
CA PHE A 85 5.88 -12.92 -0.55
C PHE A 85 6.75 -13.55 0.54
N LEU A 86 7.64 -14.48 0.17
CA LEU A 86 8.59 -15.11 1.09
C LEU A 86 9.60 -14.11 1.67
N VAL A 87 10.08 -13.16 0.87
CA VAL A 87 10.97 -12.07 1.33
C VAL A 87 10.24 -11.16 2.32
N GLY A 88 8.96 -10.86 2.07
CA GLY A 88 8.12 -10.11 3.00
C GLY A 88 7.96 -10.82 4.36
N ILE A 89 7.72 -12.13 4.36
CA ILE A 89 7.63 -12.93 5.58
C ILE A 89 8.97 -13.00 6.31
N TRP A 90 10.08 -13.17 5.59
CA TRP A 90 11.42 -13.24 6.18
C TRP A 90 11.84 -11.92 6.83
N LEU A 91 11.58 -10.79 6.18
CA LEU A 91 11.80 -9.46 6.75
C LEU A 91 10.91 -9.25 7.98
N GLY A 92 9.62 -9.60 7.89
CA GLY A 92 8.69 -9.53 9.02
C GLY A 92 9.19 -10.34 10.23
N ARG A 93 9.69 -11.55 10.02
CA ARG A 93 10.26 -12.37 11.11
C ARG A 93 11.51 -11.74 11.73
N LYS A 94 12.38 -11.12 10.94
CA LYS A 94 13.63 -10.50 11.45
C LYS A 94 13.37 -9.23 12.28
N PHE A 95 12.34 -8.47 11.94
CA PHE A 95 12.03 -7.21 12.62
C PHE A 95 11.01 -7.34 13.76
N PHE A 96 10.12 -8.35 13.70
CA PHE A 96 9.05 -8.55 14.70
C PHE A 96 9.16 -9.86 15.47
N GLY A 97 10.10 -10.75 15.12
CA GLY A 97 10.42 -11.92 15.93
C GLY A 97 11.18 -11.47 17.16
N LYS A 98 10.51 -11.52 18.32
CA LYS A 98 11.17 -11.47 19.62
C LYS A 98 12.10 -12.68 19.73
N ASP A 99 13.39 -12.41 19.94
CA ASP A 99 14.33 -13.40 20.45
C ASP A 99 13.98 -13.63 21.93
N ASP A 100 13.21 -14.69 22.20
CA ASP A 100 13.18 -15.34 23.53
C ASP A 100 14.24 -16.45 23.55
#